data_AF-A0ABD5WAZ3-F1
#
_entry.id   AF-A0ABD5WAZ3-F1
#
_cell.length_a   1.000
_cell.length_b   1.000
_cell.length_c   1.000
_cell.angle_alpha   90.00
_cell.angle_beta   90.00
_cell.angle_gamma   90.00
#
_symmetry.space_group_name_H-M   'P 1'
#
loop_
_entity.id
_entity.type
_entity.pdbx_description
1 polymer ?
#
loop_
_entity_poly.entity_id
_entity_poly.type
_entity_poly.pdbx_seq_one_letter_code
_entity_poly.pdbx_strand_id
1 'polypeptide(L)'
;MVSDEVEHALWAFTLPELVGVAALLALVANSVFGGGGFLASTSRPLRLALLAFLTVELLIPIAIYLDMRRLADPPDRVWLHAAAMPILNLLGAIAYLDRRNRRLRE
;
A
#
# COMPACT_ATOMS: atom_id res chain seq x y z
N MET A 1 -19.00 10.83 4.30
CA MET A 1 -17.99 11.60 5.03
C MET A 1 -17.72 10.85 6.32
N VAL A 2 -16.52 10.32 6.44
CA VAL A 2 -15.99 9.74 7.68
C VAL A 2 -15.73 10.89 8.67
N SER A 3 -15.93 10.64 9.97
CA SER A 3 -15.64 11.64 10.99
C SER A 3 -14.14 11.83 11.19
N ASP A 4 -13.72 13.02 11.61
CA ASP A 4 -12.30 13.35 11.83
C ASP A 4 -11.62 12.42 12.85
N GLU A 5 -12.37 11.91 13.83
CA GLU A 5 -11.91 10.92 14.81
C GLU A 5 -11.57 9.57 14.16
N VAL A 6 -12.44 9.09 13.26
CA VAL A 6 -12.22 7.83 12.55
C VAL A 6 -11.06 7.98 11.57
N GLU A 7 -10.94 9.14 10.91
CA GLU A 7 -9.79 9.42 10.03
C GLU A 7 -8.47 9.41 10.82
N HIS A 8 -8.41 10.07 11.99
CA HIS A 8 -7.22 10.04 12.84
C HIS A 8 -6.87 8.62 13.30
N ALA A 9 -7.87 7.84 13.71
CA ALA A 9 -7.67 6.45 14.09
C ALA A 9 -7.08 5.64 12.92
N LEU A 10 -7.62 5.79 11.72
CA LEU A 10 -7.13 5.08 10.53
C LEU A 10 -5.67 5.44 10.20
N TRP A 11 -5.29 6.71 10.28
CA TRP A 11 -3.90 7.13 10.08
C TRP A 11 -2.94 6.57 11.13
N ALA A 12 -3.40 6.44 12.39
CA ALA A 12 -2.60 5.86 13.46
C ALA A 12 -2.23 4.39 13.20
N PHE A 13 -3.03 3.66 12.42
CA PHE A 13 -2.71 2.30 11.97
C PHE A 13 -1.94 2.28 10.65
N THR A 14 -2.37 3.07 9.66
CA THR A 14 -1.79 3.06 8.32
C THR A 14 -0.34 3.53 8.29
N LEU A 15 0.04 4.55 9.08
CA LEU A 15 1.43 5.04 9.09
C LEU A 15 2.42 3.96 9.58
N PRO A 16 2.22 3.34 10.75
CA PRO A 16 3.06 2.22 11.18
C PRO A 16 3.10 1.06 10.18
N GLU A 17 1.97 0.71 9.56
CA GLU A 17 1.92 -0.36 8.55
C GLU A 17 2.80 -0.03 7.34
N LEU A 18 2.67 1.17 6.78
CA LEU A 18 3.49 1.61 5.64
C LEU A 18 4.98 1.67 6.01
N VAL A 19 5.31 2.15 7.21
CA VAL A 19 6.69 2.15 7.73
C VAL A 19 7.21 0.71 7.88
N GLY A 20 6.40 -0.20 8.40
CA GLY A 20 6.74 -1.62 8.55
C GLY A 20 7.00 -2.29 7.20
N VAL A 21 6.13 -2.09 6.21
CA VAL A 21 6.30 -2.62 4.85
C VAL A 21 7.54 -2.00 4.18
N ALA A 22 7.79 -0.70 4.33
CA ALA A 22 8.97 -0.04 3.80
C ALA A 22 10.27 -0.55 4.45
N ALA A 23 10.28 -0.77 5.76
CA ALA A 23 11.41 -1.36 6.47
C ALA A 23 11.67 -2.79 5.98
N LEU A 24 10.62 -3.61 5.83
CA LEU A 24 10.74 -4.97 5.31
C LEU A 24 11.25 -4.98 3.87
N LEU A 25 10.77 -4.05 3.03
CA LEU A 25 11.27 -3.88 1.67
C LEU A 25 12.77 -3.57 1.66
N ALA A 26 13.23 -2.65 2.52
CA ALA A 26 14.64 -2.30 2.63
C ALA A 26 15.51 -3.50 3.06
N LEU A 27 15.03 -4.31 4.02
CA LEU A 27 15.71 -5.54 4.46
C LEU A 27 15.80 -6.57 3.34
N VAL A 28 14.73 -6.79 2.58
CA VAL A 28 14.71 -7.73 1.46
C VAL A 28 15.58 -7.22 0.30
N ALA A 29 15.55 -5.92 0.01
CA ALA A 29 16.41 -5.30 -1.00
C ALA A 29 17.89 -5.48 -0.64
N ASN A 30 18.26 -5.23 0.62
CA ASN A 30 19.61 -5.48 1.11
C ASN A 30 20.00 -6.96 1.02
N SER A 31 19.07 -7.89 1.27
CA SER A 31 19.32 -9.31 1.08
C SER A 31 19.61 -9.68 -0.39
N VAL A 32 18.89 -9.07 -1.33
CA VAL A 32 19.03 -9.33 -2.77
C VAL A 32 20.30 -8.71 -3.34
N PHE A 33 20.67 -7.50 -2.91
CA PHE A 33 21.72 -6.68 -3.54
C PHE A 33 22.97 -6.42 -2.68
N GLY A 34 22.94 -6.67 -1.36
CA GLY A 34 23.79 -5.92 -0.42
C GLY A 34 24.61 -6.68 0.62
N GLY A 35 24.46 -8.00 0.84
CA GLY A 35 25.49 -8.73 1.61
C GLY A 35 25.08 -9.74 2.67
N GLY A 36 23.90 -10.36 2.57
CA GLY A 36 23.54 -11.49 3.45
C GLY A 36 23.16 -11.07 4.88
N GLY A 37 22.15 -11.74 5.41
CA GLY A 37 21.53 -11.43 6.70
C GLY A 37 20.07 -11.87 6.67
N PHE A 38 19.16 -10.95 6.32
CA PHE A 38 17.73 -11.24 6.24
C PHE A 38 17.41 -12.23 5.11
N LEU A 39 16.75 -13.35 5.40
CA LEU A 39 16.38 -14.38 4.42
C LEU A 39 17.56 -14.91 3.56
N ALA A 40 18.80 -14.84 4.04
CA ALA A 40 19.97 -15.26 3.26
C ALA A 40 19.99 -16.77 2.95
N SER A 41 19.39 -17.59 3.82
CA SER A 41 19.19 -19.03 3.61
C SER A 41 18.08 -19.34 2.59
N THR A 42 17.32 -18.34 2.16
CA THR A 42 16.22 -18.49 1.22
C THR A 42 16.69 -18.37 -0.23
N SER A 43 16.06 -19.14 -1.12
CA SER A 43 16.38 -19.12 -2.55
C SER A 43 16.26 -17.70 -3.14
N ARG A 44 17.17 -17.36 -4.06
CA ARG A 44 17.18 -16.06 -4.73
C ARG A 44 15.85 -15.74 -5.44
N PRO A 45 15.19 -16.69 -6.15
CA PRO A 45 13.89 -16.41 -6.77
C PRO A 45 12.82 -16.00 -5.75
N LEU A 46 12.76 -16.64 -4.59
CA LEU A 46 11.78 -16.31 -3.56
C LEU A 46 12.05 -14.92 -2.95
N ARG A 47 13.31 -14.55 -2.77
CA ARG A 47 13.68 -13.19 -2.33
C ARG A 47 13.29 -12.12 -3.35
N LEU A 48 13.48 -12.38 -4.64
CA LEU A 48 13.05 -11.47 -5.71
C LEU A 48 11.52 -11.36 -5.79
N ALA A 49 10.80 -12.47 -5.64
CA ALA A 49 9.34 -12.47 -5.59
C ALA A 49 8.82 -11.64 -4.41
N LEU A 50 9.42 -11.81 -3.22
CA LEU A 50 9.09 -11.02 -2.04
C LEU A 50 9.42 -9.53 -2.23
N LEU A 51 10.55 -9.21 -2.84
CA LEU A 51 10.93 -7.83 -3.18
C LEU A 51 9.88 -7.17 -4.09
N ALA A 52 9.48 -7.88 -5.15
CA ALA A 52 8.46 -7.41 -6.08
C ALA A 52 7.10 -7.23 -5.37
N PHE A 53 6.70 -8.21 -4.57
CA PHE A 53 5.47 -8.15 -3.77
C PHE A 53 5.44 -6.92 -2.86
N LEU A 54 6.48 -6.70 -2.04
CA LEU A 54 6.56 -5.56 -1.13
C LEU A 54 6.62 -4.22 -1.87
N THR A 55 7.22 -4.19 -3.06
CA THR A 55 7.25 -2.99 -3.90
C THR A 55 5.84 -2.65 -4.38
N VAL A 56 5.10 -3.63 -4.89
CA VAL A 56 3.70 -3.45 -5.31
C VAL A 56 2.82 -3.05 -4.13
N GLU A 57 3.05 -3.65 -2.97
CA GLU A 57 2.37 -3.32 -1.71
C GLU A 57 2.46 -1.82 -1.37
N LEU A 58 3.63 -1.20 -1.55
CA LEU A 58 3.81 0.24 -1.32
C LEU A 58 3.34 1.11 -2.49
N LEU A 59 3.48 0.65 -3.73
CA LEU A 59 3.12 1.44 -4.90
C LEU A 59 1.61 1.69 -5.02
N ILE A 60 0.79 0.73 -4.64
CA ILE A 60 -0.67 0.83 -4.71
C ILE A 60 -1.24 1.98 -3.86
N PRO A 61 -0.97 2.09 -2.54
CA PRO A 61 -1.47 3.20 -1.74
C PRO A 61 -0.91 4.55 -2.20
N ILE A 62 0.35 4.60 -2.67
CA ILE A 62 0.94 5.81 -3.26
C ILE A 62 0.17 6.23 -4.51
N ALA A 63 -0.10 5.29 -5.42
CA ALA A 63 -0.83 5.56 -6.66
C ALA A 63 -2.24 6.08 -6.39
N ILE A 64 -2.95 5.46 -5.44
CA ILE A 64 -4.30 5.90 -5.02
C ILE A 64 -4.24 7.30 -4.39
N TYR A 65 -3.28 7.56 -3.51
CA TYR A 65 -3.10 8.88 -2.91
C TYR A 65 -2.89 9.97 -3.97
N LEU A 66 -2.04 9.70 -4.96
CA LEU A 66 -1.76 10.62 -6.05
C LEU A 66 -2.98 10.81 -6.97
N ASP A 67 -3.76 9.76 -7.26
CA ASP A 67 -4.99 9.86 -8.04
C ASP A 67 -6.05 10.69 -7.29
N MET A 68 -6.27 10.43 -5.99
CA MET A 68 -7.21 11.19 -5.16
C MET A 68 -6.87 12.68 -5.11
N ARG A 69 -5.58 13.05 -5.04
CA ARG A 69 -5.15 14.45 -5.08
C ARG A 69 -5.44 15.17 -6.40
N ARG A 70 -5.65 14.44 -7.49
CA ARG A 70 -5.94 15.00 -8.82
C ARG A 70 -7.44 15.14 -9.10
N LEU A 71 -8.29 14.54 -8.27
CA LEU A 71 -9.74 14.58 -8.44
C LEU A 71 -10.33 15.81 -7.74
N ALA A 72 -11.26 16.50 -8.41
CA ALA A 72 -11.98 17.64 -7.85
C ALA A 72 -12.97 17.21 -6.74
N ASP A 73 -13.56 16.02 -6.87
CA ASP A 73 -14.36 15.35 -5.83
C ASP A 73 -13.83 13.92 -5.62
N PRO A 74 -12.82 13.74 -4.74
CA PRO A 74 -12.25 12.42 -4.51
C PRO A 74 -13.20 11.50 -3.72
N PRO A 75 -13.11 10.16 -3.92
CA PRO A 75 -13.75 9.18 -3.04
C PRO A 75 -13.29 9.33 -1.57
N ASP A 76 -14.00 8.67 -0.65
CA ASP A 76 -13.67 8.71 0.78
C ASP A 76 -12.25 8.17 1.07
N ARG A 77 -11.53 8.78 2.02
CA ARG A 77 -10.14 8.42 2.36
C ARG A 77 -10.00 7.02 2.95
N VAL A 78 -11.10 6.40 3.40
CA VAL A 78 -11.13 4.98 3.81
C VAL A 78 -10.54 4.05 2.76
N TRP A 79 -10.73 4.35 1.47
CA TRP A 79 -10.16 3.54 0.39
C TRP A 79 -8.63 3.57 0.34
N LEU A 80 -8.02 4.70 0.71
CA LEU A 80 -6.57 4.81 0.85
C LEU A 80 -6.06 3.91 1.97
N HIS A 81 -6.74 3.91 3.11
CA HIS A 81 -6.37 3.07 4.25
C HIS A 81 -6.54 1.58 3.93
N ALA A 82 -7.65 1.20 3.29
CA ALA A 82 -7.87 -0.18 2.84
C ALA A 82 -6.81 -0.63 1.81
N ALA A 83 -6.37 0.28 0.94
CA ALA A 83 -5.33 -0.01 -0.03
C ALA A 83 -3.91 0.03 0.55
N ALA A 84 -3.73 0.54 1.77
CA ALA A 84 -2.48 0.53 2.51
C ALA A 84 -2.33 -0.67 3.44
N MET A 85 -3.44 -1.38 3.72
CA MET A 85 -3.42 -2.61 4.51
C MET A 85 -2.66 -3.71 3.74
N PRO A 86 -1.58 -4.28 4.31
CA PRO A 86 -0.84 -5.36 3.67
C PRO A 86 -1.76 -6.54 3.35
N ILE A 87 -1.52 -7.24 2.23
CA ILE A 87 -2.31 -8.38 1.73
C ILE A 87 -3.68 -7.98 1.17
N LEU A 88 -4.36 -7.03 1.80
CA LEU A 88 -5.69 -6.53 1.39
C LEU A 88 -5.62 -5.38 0.39
N ASN A 89 -4.42 -4.84 0.19
CA ASN A 89 -4.10 -3.69 -0.63
C ASN A 89 -4.76 -3.72 -2.03
N LEU A 90 -4.78 -4.89 -2.67
CA LEU A 90 -5.28 -5.05 -4.03
C LEU A 90 -6.81 -5.00 -4.04
N LEU A 91 -7.45 -5.57 -3.03
CA LEU A 91 -8.90 -5.50 -2.85
C LEU A 91 -9.33 -4.06 -2.58
N GLY A 92 -8.58 -3.35 -1.73
CA GLY A 92 -8.77 -1.92 -1.48
C GLY A 92 -8.66 -1.09 -2.77
N ALA A 93 -7.66 -1.38 -3.60
CA ALA A 93 -7.46 -0.72 -4.89
C ALA A 93 -8.57 -1.00 -5.90
N ILE A 94 -9.03 -2.25 -6.01
CA ILE A 94 -10.14 -2.63 -6.90
C ILE A 94 -11.42 -1.90 -6.47
N ALA A 95 -11.71 -1.88 -5.18
CA ALA A 95 -12.91 -1.23 -4.66
C ALA A 95 -12.85 0.30 -4.83
N TYR A 96 -11.67 0.91 -4.67
CA TYR A 96 -11.43 2.32 -5.01
C TYR A 96 -11.75 2.62 -6.48
N LEU A 97 -11.20 1.82 -7.41
CA LEU A 97 -11.39 2.01 -8.84
C LEU A 97 -12.84 1.81 -9.28
N ASP A 98 -13.54 0.80 -8.75
CA ASP A 98 -14.97 0.60 -9.03
C ASP A 98 -15.78 1.83 -8.59
N ARG A 99 -15.52 2.35 -7.38
CA ARG A 99 -16.24 3.51 -6.86
C ARG A 99 -15.95 4.79 -7.63
N ARG A 100 -14.69 5.02 -8.02
CA ARG A 100 -14.29 6.13 -8.89
C ARG A 100 -15.01 6.07 -10.23
N ASN A 101 -15.06 4.89 -10.86
CA ASN A 101 -15.69 4.71 -12.16
C ASN A 101 -17.21 4.88 -12.11
N ARG A 102 -17.88 4.47 -11.03
CA ARG A 102 -19.32 4.72 -10.85
C ARG A 102 -19.63 6.22 -10.79
N ARG A 103 -18.86 6.98 -9.99
CA ARG A 103 -19.03 8.44 -9.90
C ARG A 103 -18.79 9.19 -11.20
N LEU A 104 -17.88 8.71 -12.06
CA LEU A 104 -17.65 9.32 -13.37
C LEU A 104 -18.79 9.07 -14.37
N ARG A 105 -19.70 8.14 -14.08
CA ARG A 105 -20.87 7.82 -14.92
C ARG A 105 -22.15 8.50 -14.46
N GLU A 106 -22.15 9.02 -13.24
CA GLU A 106 -23.25 9.81 -12.65
C GLU A 106 -23.07 11.29 -13.00
#